data_AF-A0AAV8XKX8-F1
#
_entry.id   AF-A0AAV8XKX8-F1
#
_cell.length_a   1.000
_cell.length_b   1.000
_cell.length_c   1.000
_cell.angle_alpha   90.00
_cell.angle_beta   90.00
_cell.angle_gamma   90.00
#
_symmetry.space_group_name_H-M   'P 1'
#
loop_
_entity.id
_entity.type
_entity.pdbx_description
1 polymer ?
#
loop_
_entity_poly.entity_id
_entity_poly.type
_entity_poly.pdbx_seq_one_letter_code
_entity_poly.pdbx_strand_id
1 'polypeptide(L)'
;MNKNKTKKIFRKYSEDVLRKALQEIKEGSTLRETCRKYGVPRSTVLDRIKGRIPEPLQRMGPDPVLTTKVEKKIGKGTTAKR
;
A
#
# COMPACT_ATOMS: atom_id res chain seq x y z
N MET A 1 19.22 26.16 -0.57
CA MET A 1 19.24 24.76 -1.06
C MET A 1 18.10 23.98 -0.41
N ASN A 2 16.98 23.80 -1.10
CA ASN A 2 15.80 23.12 -0.55
C ASN A 2 15.94 21.61 -0.75
N LYS A 3 16.20 20.88 0.34
CA LYS A 3 16.18 19.41 0.35
C LYS A 3 14.72 18.93 0.39
N ASN A 4 14.06 18.90 -0.78
CA ASN A 4 12.78 18.20 -0.93
C ASN A 4 13.02 16.70 -0.67
N LYS A 5 12.72 16.24 0.55
CA LYS A 5 12.75 14.83 0.91
C LYS A 5 11.69 14.10 0.08
N THR A 6 12.06 13.54 -1.07
CA THR A 6 11.19 12.68 -1.86
C THR A 6 10.71 11.55 -0.96
N LYS A 7 9.39 11.41 -0.77
CA LYS A 7 8.82 10.31 0.03
C LYS A 7 9.41 8.99 -0.49
N LYS A 8 10.09 8.23 0.37
CA LYS A 8 10.61 6.91 -0.01
C LYS A 8 9.42 6.04 -0.40
N ILE A 9 9.29 5.78 -1.70
CA ILE A 9 8.28 4.88 -2.24
C ILE A 9 8.73 3.46 -1.87
N PHE A 10 8.13 2.89 -0.82
CA PHE A 10 8.44 1.54 -0.37
C PHE A 10 8.05 0.46 -1.39
N ARG A 11 7.09 0.76 -2.28
CA ARG A 11 6.61 -0.16 -3.32
C ARG A 11 6.66 0.49 -4.69
N LYS A 12 7.42 -0.11 -5.60
CA LYS A 12 7.51 0.35 -6.99
C LYS A 12 6.27 0.05 -7.83
N TYR A 13 5.36 -0.79 -7.33
CA TYR A 13 4.12 -1.20 -8.02
C TYR A 13 2.89 -0.61 -7.31
N SER A 14 1.85 -0.30 -8.08
CA SER A 14 0.55 0.13 -7.54
C SER A 14 -0.31 -1.07 -7.12
N GLU A 15 -1.30 -0.82 -6.27
CA GLU A 15 -2.26 -1.84 -5.85
C GLU A 15 -3.10 -2.35 -7.02
N ASP A 16 -3.43 -1.47 -7.97
CA ASP A 16 -4.20 -1.83 -9.16
C ASP A 16 -3.44 -2.82 -10.06
N VAL A 17 -2.15 -2.58 -10.26
CA VAL A 17 -1.26 -3.46 -11.05
C VAL A 17 -1.18 -4.84 -10.40
N LEU A 18 -1.09 -4.88 -9.07
CA LEU A 18 -1.04 -6.12 -8.33
C LEU A 18 -2.36 -6.90 -8.41
N ARG A 19 -3.50 -6.20 -8.37
CA ARG A 19 -4.83 -6.82 -8.51
C ARG A 19 -5.02 -7.42 -9.90
N LYS A 20 -4.58 -6.72 -10.95
CA LYS A 20 -4.56 -7.24 -12.33
C LYS A 20 -3.66 -8.47 -12.46
N ALA A 21 -2.47 -8.45 -11.87
CA ALA A 21 -1.56 -9.59 -11.88
C ALA A 21 -2.19 -10.84 -11.25
N LEU A 22 -2.90 -10.70 -10.14
CA LEU A 22 -3.55 -11.82 -9.46
C LEU A 22 -4.76 -12.34 -10.24
N GLN A 23 -5.50 -11.45 -10.90
CA GLN A 23 -6.60 -11.84 -11.77
C GLN A 23 -6.10 -12.65 -12.97
N GLU A 24 -5.04 -12.20 -13.64
CA GLU A 24 -4.45 -12.92 -14.78
C GLU A 24 -3.93 -14.30 -14.37
N ILE A 25 -3.37 -14.45 -13.16
CA ILE A 25 -2.92 -15.74 -12.63
C ILE A 25 -4.11 -16.66 -12.35
N LYS A 26 -5.23 -16.13 -11.86
CA LYS A 26 -6.48 -16.92 -11.70
C LYS A 26 -7.05 -17.37 -13.03
N GLU A 27 -6.86 -16.59 -14.10
CA GLU A 27 -7.26 -16.92 -15.47
C GLU A 27 -6.35 -17.99 -16.12
N GLY A 28 -5.25 -18.38 -15.46
CA GLY A 28 -4.40 -19.50 -15.87
C GLY A 28 -3.05 -19.10 -16.47
N SER A 29 -2.71 -17.81 -16.47
CA SER A 29 -1.39 -17.37 -16.92
C SER A 29 -0.30 -17.72 -15.89
N THR A 30 0.94 -17.92 -16.37
CA THR A 30 2.00 -18.38 -15.47
C THR A 30 2.46 -17.27 -14.54
N LEU A 31 2.79 -17.66 -13.32
CA LEU A 31 3.25 -16.74 -12.27
C LEU A 31 4.52 -15.98 -12.67
N ARG A 32 5.36 -16.57 -13.54
CA ARG A 32 6.63 -15.96 -13.98
C ARG A 32 6.41 -14.92 -15.07
N GLU A 33 5.51 -15.19 -16.02
CA GLU A 33 5.16 -14.25 -17.09
C GLU A 33 4.42 -13.03 -16.55
N THR A 34 3.43 -13.25 -15.70
CA THR A 34 2.65 -12.19 -15.03
C THR A 34 3.54 -11.27 -14.19
N CYS A 35 4.46 -11.83 -13.39
CA CYS A 35 5.41 -11.02 -12.63
C CYS A 35 6.32 -10.17 -13.52
N ARG A 36 6.75 -10.69 -14.68
CA ARG A 36 7.55 -9.93 -15.66
C ARG A 36 6.73 -8.83 -16.32
N LYS A 37 5.48 -9.11 -16.69
CA LYS A 37 4.56 -8.19 -17.36
C LYS A 37 4.18 -7.00 -16.48
N TYR A 38 3.91 -7.25 -15.20
CA TYR A 38 3.47 -6.21 -14.25
C TYR A 38 4.57 -5.63 -13.38
N GLY A 39 5.79 -6.17 -13.41
CA GLY A 39 6.90 -5.70 -12.57
C GLY A 39 6.70 -5.96 -11.08
N VAL A 40 5.90 -6.96 -10.73
CA VAL A 40 5.58 -7.32 -9.34
C VAL A 40 6.52 -8.43 -8.85
N PRO A 41 7.06 -8.36 -7.63
CA PRO A 41 7.89 -9.44 -7.08
C PRO A 41 7.13 -10.75 -6.94
N ARG A 42 7.80 -11.85 -7.32
CA ARG A 42 7.25 -13.21 -7.26
C ARG A 42 6.82 -13.63 -5.86
N SER A 43 7.61 -13.29 -4.84
CA SER A 43 7.31 -13.58 -3.44
C SER A 43 5.99 -12.94 -3.00
N THR A 44 5.79 -11.66 -3.35
CA THR A 44 4.57 -10.92 -3.03
C THR A 44 3.33 -11.58 -3.62
N VAL A 45 3.40 -12.01 -4.88
CA VAL A 45 2.29 -12.70 -5.55
C VAL A 45 2.03 -14.06 -4.90
N LEU A 46 3.08 -14.82 -4.60
CA LEU A 46 2.96 -16.14 -3.95
C LEU A 46 2.36 -16.06 -2.56
N ASP A 47 2.76 -15.09 -1.74
CA ASP A 47 2.25 -14.93 -0.37
C ASP A 47 0.75 -14.60 -0.38
N ARG A 48 0.27 -13.89 -1.40
CA ARG A 48 -1.16 -13.61 -1.60
C ARG A 48 -1.93 -14.84 -2.06
N ILE A 49 -1.39 -15.60 -3.02
CA ILE A 49 -2.02 -16.85 -3.47
C ILE A 49 -2.12 -17.86 -2.32
N LYS A 50 -1.10 -17.92 -1.46
CA LYS A 50 -1.09 -18.77 -0.27
C LYS A 50 -1.92 -18.23 0.90
N GLY A 51 -2.54 -17.06 0.77
CA GLY A 51 -3.36 -16.44 1.80
C GLY A 51 -2.59 -15.97 3.05
N ARG A 52 -1.26 -15.86 2.98
CA ARG A 52 -0.43 -15.39 4.11
C ARG A 52 -0.61 -13.90 4.38
N ILE A 53 -1.00 -13.15 3.36
CA ILE A 53 -1.19 -11.71 3.43
C ILE A 53 -2.61 -11.41 2.95
N PRO A 54 -3.49 -10.81 3.78
CA PRO A 54 -4.82 -10.40 3.35
C PRO A 54 -4.75 -9.24 2.36
N GLU A 55 -5.71 -9.17 1.44
CA GLU A 55 -5.96 -7.97 0.64
C GLU A 55 -6.98 -7.07 1.33
N PRO A 56 -6.77 -5.74 1.44
CA PRO A 56 -5.63 -4.93 1.00
C PRO A 56 -4.45 -4.95 2.00
N LEU A 57 -3.27 -4.51 1.53
CA LEU A 57 -2.07 -4.40 2.37
C LEU A 57 -2.35 -3.41 3.50
N GLN A 58 -2.41 -3.91 4.74
CA GLN A 58 -2.57 -3.08 5.93
C GLN A 58 -1.52 -1.96 5.93
N ARG A 59 -1.94 -0.77 6.36
CA ARG A 59 -1.00 0.33 6.61
C ARG A 59 0.00 -0.15 7.67
N MET A 60 1.27 0.23 7.51
CA MET A 60 2.28 -0.13 8.48
C MET A 60 1.96 0.56 9.81
N GLY A 61 1.83 -0.23 10.87
CA GLY A 61 1.57 0.24 12.23
C GLY A 61 0.14 -0.02 12.71
N PRO A 62 -0.07 -0.02 14.04
CA PRO A 62 -1.39 -0.14 14.63
C PRO A 62 -2.27 1.05 14.23
N ASP A 63 -3.59 0.84 14.24
CA ASP A 63 -4.53 1.92 14.03
C ASP A 63 -4.34 3.00 15.12
N PRO A 64 -4.39 4.29 14.76
CA PRO A 64 -4.22 5.37 15.73
C PRO A 64 -5.33 5.32 16.78
N VAL A 65 -4.93 5.40 18.05
CA VAL A 65 -5.83 5.38 19.23
C VAL A 65 -6.83 6.56 19.17
N LEU A 66 -6.40 7.69 18.63
CA LEU A 66 -7.25 8.84 18.35
C LEU A 66 -7.75 8.73 16.90
N THR A 67 -9.06 8.57 16.73
CA THR A 67 -9.65 8.52 15.39
C THR A 67 -9.34 9.83 14.65
N THR A 68 -9.10 9.77 13.34
CA THR A 68 -8.80 10.94 12.47
C THR A 68 -9.75 12.13 12.65
N LYS A 69 -10.98 11.88 13.10
CA LYS A 69 -11.97 12.90 13.47
C LYS A 69 -11.55 13.75 14.67
N VAL A 70 -10.96 13.15 15.70
CA VAL A 70 -10.49 13.84 16.92
C VAL A 70 -9.26 14.67 16.61
N GLU A 71 -8.29 14.12 15.88
CA GLU A 71 -7.08 14.84 15.45
C GLU A 71 -7.42 16.10 14.64
N LYS A 72 -8.41 16.00 13.72
CA LYS A 72 -8.88 17.12 12.91
C LYS A 72 -9.65 18.18 13.71
N LYS A 73 -10.23 17.81 14.86
CA LYS A 73 -10.94 18.71 15.77
C LYS A 73 -9.95 19.46 16.66
N ILE A 74 -8.93 18.77 17.18
CA ILE A 74 -7.88 19.37 18.02
C ILE A 74 -7.01 20.33 17.20
N GLY A 75 -6.65 19.96 15.96
CA GLY A 75 -5.82 20.81 15.09
C GLY A 75 -6.45 22.15 14.66
N LYS A 76 -7.76 22.34 14.87
CA LYS A 76 -8.47 23.59 14.56
C LYS A 76 -8.68 24.51 15.77
N GLY A 77 -8.39 24.02 16.99
CA GLY A 77 -8.73 24.71 18.24
C GLY A 77 -7.59 25.52 18.89
N THR A 78 -6.37 25.52 18.33
CA THR A 78 -5.21 26.16 18.97
C THR A 78 -4.82 27.53 18.40
N THR A 79 -5.58 28.09 17.44
CA THR A 79 -5.49 29.52 17.10
C THR A 79 -6.25 30.39 18.12
N ALA A 80 -5.97 30.21 19.41
CA ALA A 80 -6.27 31.22 20.40
C ALA A 80 -5.11 32.23 20.36
N LYS A 81 -5.28 33.27 19.53
CA LYS A 81 -4.45 34.49 19.57
C LYS A 81 -4.44 35.01 21.01
N ARG A 82 -3.25 35.10 21.61
CA ARG A 82 -3.02 36.00 22.75
C ARG A 82 -3.15 37.44 22.29
#